data_AF-A0AAN5Z510-F1
#
_entry.id   AF-A0AAN5Z510-F1
#
_cell.length_a   1.000
_cell.length_b   1.000
_cell.length_c   1.000
_cell.angle_alpha   90.00
_cell.angle_beta   90.00
_cell.angle_gamma   90.00
#
_symmetry.space_group_name_H-M   'P 1'
#
loop_
_entity.id
_entity.type
_entity.pdbx_description
1 polymer ?
#
loop_
_entity_poly.entity_id
_entity_poly.type
_entity_poly.pdbx_seq_one_letter_code
_entity_poly.pdbx_strand_id
1 'polypeptide(L)'
;MTSFITYDIDPRGDIDFILNSPKKQKIFDGDSDHVFENPSLVGRYAVFNIEEEDGQETYIDNPKNFVRMRVSSRHLILASRTFRTMLEGPWKECLAVASKNQSGPVLIETSDWDAAALAIVLDAIHGRYQDIPKHVGIGLMTRIATIVDYYECHECLQLISDIWMADIWGKNEVPDTFWNFQSRTAALWEIPIVLL
;
A
#
# COMPACT_ATOMS: atom_id res chain seq x y z
N MET A 1 17.91 20.07 -1.52
CA MET A 1 17.70 19.09 -0.43
C MET A 1 16.60 18.18 -0.90
N THR A 2 16.85 16.87 -0.98
CA THR A 2 15.79 15.88 -1.21
C THR A 2 14.91 15.82 0.04
N SER A 3 13.68 16.33 -0.05
CA SER A 3 12.66 16.14 0.98
C SER A 3 12.07 14.75 0.81
N PHE A 4 12.12 13.94 1.86
CA PHE A 4 11.45 12.64 1.89
C PHE A 4 10.59 12.53 3.14
N ILE A 5 9.45 11.85 3.02
CA ILE A 5 8.58 11.54 4.15
C ILE A 5 9.13 10.28 4.80
N THR A 6 9.28 10.28 6.13
CA THR A 6 9.58 9.08 6.90
C THR A 6 8.33 8.63 7.63
N TYR A 7 8.03 7.33 7.54
CA TYR A 7 6.93 6.70 8.25
C TYR A 7 7.42 5.43 8.94
N ASP A 8 7.63 5.49 10.24
CA ASP A 8 8.15 4.35 11.00
C ASP A 8 7.01 3.46 11.52
N ILE A 9 6.88 2.26 10.96
CA ILE A 9 5.96 1.23 11.45
C ILE A 9 6.61 0.50 12.62
N ASP A 10 7.84 0.03 12.41
CA ASP A 10 8.70 -0.57 13.44
C ASP A 10 10.04 0.20 13.52
N PRO A 11 10.26 1.05 14.54
CA PRO A 11 11.51 1.78 14.70
C PRO A 11 12.77 0.89 14.83
N ARG A 12 12.59 -0.39 15.23
CA ARG A 12 13.65 -1.40 15.34
C ARG A 12 13.71 -2.32 14.12
N GLY A 13 12.91 -2.01 13.11
CA GLY A 13 12.85 -2.74 11.84
C GLY A 13 14.21 -2.78 11.14
N ASP A 14 14.38 -3.84 10.38
CA ASP A 14 15.58 -4.19 9.61
C ASP A 14 15.39 -4.00 8.10
N ILE A 15 14.22 -3.49 7.67
CA ILE A 15 13.92 -3.16 6.27
C ILE A 15 13.40 -1.73 6.16
N ASP A 16 13.88 -0.99 5.17
CA ASP A 16 13.28 0.25 4.69
C ASP A 16 12.66 0.04 3.30
N PHE A 17 11.35 0.19 3.19
CA PHE A 17 10.71 0.38 1.88
C PHE A 17 10.93 1.81 1.41
N ILE A 18 11.49 1.95 0.21
CA ILE A 18 11.65 3.23 -0.47
C ILE A 18 10.61 3.28 -1.59
N LEU A 19 9.48 3.93 -1.29
CA LEU A 19 8.42 4.15 -2.27
C LEU A 19 8.75 5.38 -3.12
N ASN A 20 9.19 5.11 -4.34
CA ASN A 20 9.51 6.13 -5.34
C ASN A 20 8.22 6.59 -6.03
N SER A 21 8.07 7.91 -6.19
CA SER A 21 6.95 8.53 -6.93
C SER A 21 5.58 8.01 -6.48
N PRO A 22 5.15 8.29 -5.23
CA PRO A 22 3.85 7.84 -4.73
C PRO A 22 2.74 8.48 -5.56
N LYS A 23 2.20 7.73 -6.52
CA LYS A 23 1.05 8.17 -7.33
C LYS A 23 -0.22 7.88 -6.52
N LYS A 24 -1.14 8.84 -6.45
CA LYS A 24 -2.55 8.50 -6.21
C LYS A 24 -3.01 7.73 -7.45
N GLN A 25 -3.05 6.39 -7.38
CA GLN A 25 -3.56 5.59 -8.50
C GLN A 25 -4.98 6.07 -8.83
N LYS A 26 -5.17 6.59 -10.06
CA LYS A 26 -6.49 6.92 -10.59
C LYS A 26 -7.19 5.60 -10.92
N ILE A 27 -8.17 5.23 -10.10
CA ILE A 27 -9.06 4.11 -10.40
C ILE A 27 -10.16 4.68 -11.29
N PHE A 28 -10.19 4.24 -12.54
CA PHE A 28 -11.26 4.56 -13.49
C PHE A 28 -12.31 3.45 -13.42
N ASP A 29 -13.56 3.81 -13.14
CA ASP A 29 -14.68 2.92 -13.39
C ASP A 29 -14.96 2.93 -14.89
N GLY A 30 -14.93 1.78 -15.54
CA GLY A 30 -14.65 1.57 -16.98
C GLY A 30 -15.52 2.28 -18.03
N ASP A 31 -16.37 3.23 -17.64
CA ASP A 31 -17.16 4.09 -18.54
C ASP A 31 -17.44 5.51 -17.98
N SER A 32 -16.89 5.89 -16.82
CA SER A 32 -17.14 7.21 -16.20
C SER A 32 -15.87 7.90 -15.73
N ASP A 33 -15.79 9.22 -15.95
CA ASP A 33 -14.71 10.10 -15.45
C ASP A 33 -14.68 10.24 -13.91
N HIS A 34 -15.40 9.38 -13.17
CA HIS A 34 -15.46 9.43 -11.72
C HIS A 34 -14.15 8.93 -11.10
N VAL A 35 -13.32 9.89 -10.68
CA VAL A 35 -12.16 9.64 -9.83
C VAL A 35 -12.64 9.42 -8.40
N PHE A 36 -12.34 8.27 -7.82
CA PHE A 36 -12.58 8.04 -6.40
C PHE A 36 -11.57 8.84 -5.56
N GLU A 37 -11.96 10.05 -5.20
CA GLU A 37 -11.22 10.88 -4.26
C GLU A 37 -11.19 10.22 -2.87
N ASN A 38 -10.02 10.28 -2.23
CA ASN A 38 -9.92 9.90 -0.84
C ASN A 38 -10.29 11.09 0.04
N PRO A 39 -11.11 10.89 1.10
CA PRO A 39 -11.19 11.89 2.14
C PRO A 39 -9.78 12.12 2.73
N SER A 40 -9.54 13.33 3.24
CA SER A 40 -8.28 13.65 3.89
C SER A 40 -7.95 12.63 4.98
N LEU A 41 -6.74 12.10 4.93
CA LEU A 41 -6.26 11.14 5.91
C LEU A 41 -6.10 11.83 7.26
N VAL A 42 -6.35 11.07 8.33
CA VAL A 42 -6.28 11.58 9.72
C VAL A 42 -5.23 10.84 10.53
N GLY A 43 -4.90 11.38 11.69
CA GLY A 43 -3.94 10.78 12.60
C GLY A 43 -2.55 10.67 11.95
N ARG A 44 -1.89 9.52 12.15
CA ARG A 44 -0.54 9.30 11.63
C ARG A 44 -0.45 9.20 10.10
N TYR A 45 -1.55 8.91 9.41
CA TYR A 45 -1.60 8.87 7.95
C TYR A 45 -1.71 10.27 7.31
N ALA A 46 -1.98 11.31 8.10
CA ALA A 46 -2.09 12.69 7.60
C ALA A 46 -0.79 13.19 6.95
N VAL A 47 0.36 12.56 7.25
CA VAL A 47 1.65 12.82 6.59
C VAL A 47 1.60 12.57 5.07
N PHE A 48 0.62 11.79 4.60
CA PHE A 48 0.41 11.49 3.18
C PHE A 48 -0.64 12.40 2.52
N ASN A 49 -1.20 13.38 3.24
CA ASN A 49 -2.03 14.43 2.64
C ASN A 49 -1.13 15.43 1.91
N ILE A 50 -0.60 15.02 0.76
CA ILE A 50 0.20 15.89 -0.10
C ILE A 50 -0.78 16.72 -0.93
N GLU A 51 -0.77 18.04 -0.70
CA GLU A 51 -1.47 19.02 -1.54
C GLU A 51 -0.84 18.96 -2.94
N GLU A 52 -1.67 18.71 -3.95
CA GLU A 52 -1.23 18.81 -5.34
C GLU A 52 -1.14 20.30 -5.64
N GLU A 53 0.09 20.84 -5.75
CA GLU A 53 0.26 22.18 -6.31
C GLU A 53 -0.35 22.16 -7.72
N ASP A 54 -1.41 22.93 -7.85
CA ASP A 54 -2.23 23.10 -9.01
C ASP A 54 -1.42 23.66 -10.17
N GLY A 55 -1.06 22.77 -11.08
CA GLY A 55 -0.78 23.08 -12.48
C GLY A 55 0.47 23.92 -12.74
N GLN A 56 1.63 23.27 -12.72
CA GLN A 56 2.71 23.62 -13.66
C GLN A 56 3.62 22.41 -13.89
N GLU A 57 3.41 21.72 -15.02
CA GLU A 57 4.42 20.83 -15.60
C GLU A 57 5.66 21.65 -15.96
N THR A 58 6.55 21.84 -15.00
CA THR A 58 7.90 22.31 -15.28
C THR A 58 8.82 21.09 -15.26
N TYR A 59 9.41 20.79 -16.43
CA TYR A 59 10.44 19.77 -16.65
C TYR A 59 11.75 20.17 -15.95
N ILE A 60 11.69 20.39 -14.64
CA ILE A 60 12.85 20.55 -13.78
C ILE A 60 12.74 19.41 -12.79
N ASP A 61 13.80 18.62 -12.69
CA ASP A 61 14.04 17.50 -11.78
C ASP A 61 13.66 17.90 -10.33
N ASN A 62 12.36 17.87 -10.03
CA ASN A 62 11.80 18.23 -8.74
C ASN A 62 12.27 17.12 -7.79
N PRO A 63 13.00 17.43 -6.70
CA PRO A 63 13.68 16.42 -5.90
C PRO A 63 12.66 15.36 -5.50
N LYS A 64 12.81 14.16 -6.09
CA LYS A 64 11.87 13.04 -5.98
C LYS A 64 11.39 12.91 -4.53
N ASN A 65 10.12 13.24 -4.28
CA ASN A 65 9.45 13.01 -3.01
C ASN A 65 9.23 11.50 -2.87
N PHE A 66 10.20 10.78 -2.32
CA PHE A 66 10.02 9.37 -1.96
C PHE A 66 9.55 9.25 -0.52
N VAL A 67 8.86 8.16 -0.21
CA VAL A 67 8.45 7.81 1.16
C VAL A 67 9.33 6.67 1.63
N ARG A 68 9.97 6.85 2.79
CA ARG A 68 10.70 5.81 3.49
C ARG A 68 9.82 5.21 4.57
N MET A 69 9.56 3.91 4.51
CA MET A 69 8.77 3.19 5.50
C MET A 69 9.62 2.12 6.20
N ARG A 70 9.84 2.26 7.51
CA ARG A 70 10.62 1.30 8.29
C ARG A 70 9.75 0.17 8.82
N VAL A 71 10.14 -1.07 8.54
CA VAL A 71 9.40 -2.30 8.87
C VAL A 71 10.32 -3.44 9.32
N SER A 72 9.73 -4.47 9.91
CA SER A 72 10.41 -5.71 10.29
C SER A 72 10.22 -6.81 9.25
N SER A 73 11.32 -7.39 8.79
CA SER A 73 11.34 -8.58 7.93
C SER A 73 10.56 -9.74 8.51
N ARG A 74 10.60 -9.92 9.83
CA ARG A 74 9.91 -11.03 10.52
C ARG A 74 8.39 -10.95 10.39
N HIS A 75 7.83 -9.75 10.56
CA HIS A 75 6.39 -9.54 10.39
C HIS A 75 5.98 -9.75 8.93
N LEU A 76 6.76 -9.21 7.98
CA LEU A 76 6.50 -9.40 6.54
C LEU A 76 6.52 -10.88 6.14
N ILE A 77 7.57 -11.63 6.51
CA ILE A 77 7.75 -13.05 6.20
C ILE A 77 6.63 -13.91 6.78
N LEU A 78 6.17 -13.57 7.99
CA LEU A 78 5.09 -14.28 8.66
C LEU A 78 3.75 -14.06 7.94
N ALA A 79 3.46 -12.82 7.57
CA ALA A 79 2.17 -12.39 7.05
C ALA A 79 1.95 -12.62 5.54
N SER A 80 3.02 -12.80 4.77
CA SER A 80 2.96 -12.75 3.31
C SER A 80 3.86 -13.79 2.65
N ARG A 81 3.29 -14.55 1.73
CA ARG A 81 4.04 -15.51 0.90
C ARG A 81 4.99 -14.79 -0.05
N THR A 82 4.56 -13.69 -0.65
CA THR A 82 5.37 -12.88 -1.56
C THR A 82 6.57 -12.30 -0.83
N PHE A 83 6.38 -11.68 0.34
CA PHE A 83 7.49 -11.16 1.14
C PHE A 83 8.42 -12.25 1.64
N ARG A 84 7.89 -13.42 2.04
CA ARG A 84 8.73 -14.57 2.37
C ARG A 84 9.63 -14.97 1.21
N THR A 85 9.05 -15.14 0.02
CA THR A 85 9.81 -15.51 -1.18
C THR A 85 10.84 -14.43 -1.54
N MET A 86 10.47 -13.16 -1.42
CA MET A 86 11.32 -12.00 -1.65
C MET A 86 12.50 -11.92 -0.66
N LEU A 87 12.28 -12.20 0.63
CA LEU A 87 13.27 -12.00 1.70
C LEU A 87 14.08 -13.26 2.04
N GLU A 88 13.56 -14.44 1.72
CA GLU A 88 14.21 -15.73 1.97
C GLU A 88 14.75 -16.40 0.70
N GLY A 89 14.25 -16.01 -0.48
CA GLY A 89 14.65 -16.57 -1.77
C GLY A 89 15.96 -16.00 -2.34
N PRO A 90 16.26 -16.22 -3.64
CA PRO A 90 17.51 -15.79 -4.28
C PRO A 90 17.78 -14.29 -4.14
N TRP A 91 16.73 -13.48 -4.02
CA TRP A 91 16.82 -12.05 -3.79
C TRP A 91 17.52 -11.71 -2.47
N LYS A 92 17.42 -12.58 -1.44
CA LYS A 92 18.18 -12.47 -0.19
C LYS A 92 19.68 -12.40 -0.43
N GLU A 93 20.20 -13.11 -1.43
CA GLU A 93 21.63 -13.08 -1.76
C GLU A 93 22.02 -11.71 -2.35
N CYS A 94 21.17 -11.13 -3.21
CA CYS A 94 21.35 -9.78 -3.72
C CYS A 94 21.30 -8.73 -2.60
N LEU A 95 20.33 -8.84 -1.68
CA LEU A 95 20.20 -7.97 -0.50
C LEU A 95 21.38 -8.15 0.47
N ALA A 96 21.89 -9.38 0.63
CA ALA A 96 23.06 -9.68 1.45
C ALA A 96 24.36 -9.09 0.86
N VAL A 97 24.50 -9.06 -0.47
CA VAL A 97 25.64 -8.41 -1.14
C VAL A 97 25.57 -6.89 -1.00
N ALA A 98 24.36 -6.30 -1.13
CA ALA A 98 24.16 -4.87 -0.94
C ALA A 98 24.41 -4.42 0.52
N SER A 99 23.96 -5.21 1.50
CA SER A 99 24.12 -4.92 2.94
C SER A 99 25.53 -5.16 3.48
N LYS A 100 26.37 -6.00 2.85
CA LYS A 100 27.77 -6.19 3.26
C LYS A 100 28.60 -4.90 3.26
N ASN A 101 28.17 -3.89 2.50
CA ASN A 101 28.84 -2.59 2.41
C ASN A 101 28.12 -1.47 3.17
N GLN A 102 27.01 -1.76 3.88
CA GLN A 102 26.19 -0.75 4.56
C GLN A 102 25.83 -1.20 5.98
N SER A 103 26.16 -0.37 6.98
CA SER A 103 25.66 -0.53 8.34
C SER A 103 24.26 0.11 8.40
N GLY A 104 23.21 -0.69 8.22
CA GLY A 104 21.84 -0.18 8.25
C GLY A 104 20.76 -1.19 7.83
N PRO A 105 19.49 -0.78 7.87
CA PRO A 105 18.38 -1.58 7.36
C PRO A 105 18.56 -1.89 5.87
N VAL A 106 18.02 -3.02 5.44
CA VAL A 106 17.99 -3.43 4.04
C VAL A 106 17.00 -2.53 3.28
N LEU A 107 17.45 -1.93 2.17
CA LEU A 107 16.60 -1.09 1.33
C LEU A 107 15.84 -1.96 0.32
N ILE A 108 14.53 -1.77 0.24
CA ILE A 108 13.67 -2.35 -0.80
C ILE A 108 12.99 -1.21 -1.55
N GLU A 109 13.38 -1.02 -2.80
CA GLU A 109 12.76 -0.01 -3.65
C GLU A 109 11.46 -0.55 -4.24
N THR A 110 10.43 0.29 -4.22
CA THR A 110 9.13 0.01 -4.83
C THR A 110 8.57 1.27 -5.46
N SER A 111 7.68 1.12 -6.42
CA SER A 111 7.01 2.22 -7.13
C SER A 111 5.54 1.91 -7.29
N ASP A 112 4.79 2.89 -7.77
CA ASP A 112 3.40 2.72 -8.24
C ASP A 112 2.34 2.43 -7.18
N TRP A 113 2.74 2.23 -5.93
CA TRP A 113 1.81 2.17 -4.79
C TRP A 113 1.37 3.55 -4.31
N ASP A 114 0.13 3.62 -3.86
CA ASP A 114 -0.35 4.72 -3.02
C ASP A 114 0.28 4.58 -1.63
N ALA A 115 0.93 5.66 -1.17
CA ALA A 115 1.69 5.65 0.07
C ALA A 115 0.82 5.34 1.30
N ALA A 116 -0.41 5.85 1.34
CA ALA A 116 -1.30 5.63 2.46
C ALA A 116 -1.84 4.19 2.46
N ALA A 117 -2.21 3.67 1.29
CA ALA A 117 -2.65 2.29 1.14
C ALA A 117 -1.54 1.31 1.58
N LEU A 118 -0.30 1.52 1.11
CA LEU A 118 0.84 0.69 1.50
C LEU A 118 1.12 0.79 3.00
N ALA A 119 1.10 2.00 3.56
CA ALA A 119 1.30 2.21 5.00
C ALA A 119 0.25 1.47 5.85
N ILE A 120 -1.03 1.47 5.44
CA ILE A 120 -2.11 0.75 6.14
C ILE A 120 -1.86 -0.76 6.10
N VAL A 121 -1.48 -1.32 4.95
CA VAL A 121 -1.17 -2.75 4.83
C VAL A 121 0.02 -3.12 5.72
N LEU A 122 1.08 -2.31 5.70
CA LEU A 122 2.26 -2.54 6.53
C LEU A 122 1.94 -2.43 8.03
N ASP A 123 1.13 -1.45 8.45
CA ASP A 123 0.66 -1.35 9.84
C ASP A 123 -0.16 -2.58 10.26
N ALA A 124 -1.05 -3.07 9.38
CA ALA A 124 -1.84 -4.27 9.63
C ALA A 124 -0.95 -5.51 9.82
N ILE A 125 0.05 -5.70 8.94
CA ILE A 125 1.05 -6.77 9.06
C ILE A 125 1.81 -6.70 10.40
N HIS A 126 2.03 -5.49 10.92
CA HIS A 126 2.70 -5.27 12.21
C HIS A 126 1.74 -5.25 13.41
N GLY A 127 0.47 -5.61 13.22
CA GLY A 127 -0.52 -5.68 14.29
C GLY A 127 -0.98 -4.31 14.83
N ARG A 128 -0.74 -3.21 14.09
CA ARG A 128 -1.05 -1.84 14.51
C ARG A 128 -2.49 -1.40 14.22
N TYR A 129 -3.46 -2.28 14.46
CA TYR A 129 -4.87 -2.03 14.13
C TYR A 129 -5.52 -0.86 14.89
N GLN A 130 -4.95 -0.45 16.04
CA GLN A 130 -5.47 0.71 16.77
C GLN A 130 -5.38 2.02 15.98
N ASP A 131 -4.36 2.15 15.13
CA ASP A 131 -4.13 3.36 14.33
C ASP A 131 -4.88 3.31 13.00
N ILE A 132 -5.21 2.12 12.49
CA ILE A 132 -5.83 1.91 11.17
C ILE A 132 -7.24 2.56 11.14
N PRO A 133 -7.57 3.36 10.10
CA PRO A 133 -8.88 4.01 10.00
C PRO A 133 -10.00 2.97 9.95
N LYS A 134 -11.09 3.21 10.68
CA LYS A 134 -12.31 2.37 10.60
C LYS A 134 -13.26 2.77 9.47
N HIS A 135 -13.00 3.92 8.86
CA HIS A 135 -13.74 4.45 7.74
C HIS A 135 -12.74 4.78 6.64
N VAL A 136 -12.97 4.22 5.46
CA VAL A 136 -12.17 4.50 4.26
C VAL A 136 -13.11 4.69 3.08
N GLY A 137 -12.73 5.55 2.14
CA GLY A 137 -13.44 5.65 0.87
C GLY A 137 -13.19 4.42 0.00
N ILE A 138 -14.10 4.14 -0.92
CA ILE A 138 -13.99 3.03 -1.88
C ILE A 138 -12.66 3.05 -2.65
N GLY A 139 -12.17 4.25 -3.03
CA GLY A 139 -10.88 4.39 -3.72
C GLY A 139 -9.69 3.91 -2.88
N LEU A 140 -9.60 4.31 -1.62
CA LEU A 140 -8.55 3.83 -0.70
C LEU A 140 -8.67 2.33 -0.47
N MET A 141 -9.89 1.83 -0.27
CA MET A 141 -10.13 0.40 -0.07
C MET A 141 -9.68 -0.43 -1.26
N THR A 142 -9.97 0.00 -2.49
CA THR A 142 -9.52 -0.68 -3.71
C THR A 142 -8.00 -0.69 -3.82
N ARG A 143 -7.33 0.45 -3.56
CA ARG A 143 -5.85 0.51 -3.56
C ARG A 143 -5.23 -0.41 -2.50
N ILE A 144 -5.82 -0.48 -1.31
CA ILE A 144 -5.42 -1.43 -0.27
C ILE A 144 -5.60 -2.86 -0.78
N ALA A 145 -6.74 -3.19 -1.37
CA ALA A 145 -7.01 -4.52 -1.91
C ALA A 145 -5.99 -4.94 -2.97
N THR A 146 -5.60 -4.03 -3.87
CA THR A 146 -4.55 -4.30 -4.88
C THR A 146 -3.21 -4.66 -4.24
N ILE A 147 -2.81 -3.95 -3.18
CA ILE A 147 -1.56 -4.23 -2.45
C ILE A 147 -1.64 -5.56 -1.71
N VAL A 148 -2.79 -5.85 -1.09
CA VAL A 148 -3.02 -7.09 -0.35
C VAL A 148 -2.95 -8.32 -1.26
N ASP A 149 -3.55 -8.22 -2.44
CA ASP A 149 -3.52 -9.26 -3.47
C ASP A 149 -2.09 -9.49 -3.96
N TYR A 150 -1.39 -8.41 -4.37
CA TYR A 150 -0.03 -8.49 -4.87
C TYR A 150 0.96 -9.11 -3.86
N TYR A 151 0.87 -8.70 -2.60
CA TYR A 151 1.73 -9.24 -1.55
C TYR A 151 1.16 -10.51 -0.90
N GLU A 152 0.03 -11.04 -1.35
CA GLU A 152 -0.58 -12.27 -0.80
C GLU A 152 -0.70 -12.23 0.74
N CYS A 153 -1.24 -11.15 1.32
CA CYS A 153 -1.28 -10.92 2.78
C CYS A 153 -2.69 -10.73 3.36
N HIS A 154 -3.67 -11.39 2.74
CA HIS A 154 -5.11 -11.25 2.99
C HIS A 154 -5.54 -11.39 4.46
N GLU A 155 -4.94 -12.34 5.20
CA GLU A 155 -5.29 -12.60 6.60
C GLU A 155 -5.10 -11.36 7.50
N CYS A 156 -4.13 -10.49 7.15
CA CYS A 156 -3.85 -9.30 7.93
C CYS A 156 -4.95 -8.23 7.82
N LEU A 157 -5.82 -8.25 6.82
CA LEU A 157 -6.85 -7.22 6.69
C LEU A 157 -8.28 -7.73 6.75
N GLN A 158 -8.49 -9.04 6.86
CA GLN A 158 -9.82 -9.66 6.84
C GLN A 158 -10.81 -8.99 7.81
N LEU A 159 -10.44 -8.81 9.08
CA LEU A 159 -11.36 -8.25 10.07
C LEU A 159 -11.68 -6.76 9.83
N ILE A 160 -10.68 -5.98 9.42
CA ILE A 160 -10.88 -4.54 9.20
C ILE A 160 -11.58 -4.28 7.86
N SER A 161 -11.38 -5.14 6.86
CA SER A 161 -12.10 -5.04 5.59
C SER A 161 -13.59 -5.23 5.76
N ASP A 162 -14.04 -6.15 6.62
CA ASP A 162 -15.46 -6.35 6.91
C ASP A 162 -16.13 -5.09 7.49
N ILE A 163 -15.39 -4.33 8.31
CA ILE A 163 -15.85 -3.06 8.89
C ILE A 163 -16.00 -2.00 7.80
N TRP A 164 -14.99 -1.84 6.95
CA TRP A 164 -15.02 -0.87 5.84
C TRP A 164 -16.16 -1.16 4.88
N MET A 165 -16.31 -2.44 4.56
CA MET A 165 -17.37 -2.96 3.73
C MET A 165 -18.76 -2.62 4.27
N ALA A 166 -19.03 -2.94 5.54
CA ALA A 166 -20.30 -2.60 6.17
C ALA A 166 -20.58 -1.08 6.15
N ASP A 167 -19.55 -0.26 6.34
CA ASP A 167 -19.67 1.21 6.30
C ASP A 167 -19.96 1.74 4.88
N ILE A 168 -19.28 1.20 3.87
CA ILE A 168 -19.45 1.62 2.46
C ILE A 168 -20.82 1.20 1.93
N TRP A 169 -21.28 -0.03 2.23
CA TRP A 169 -22.59 -0.53 1.80
C TRP A 169 -23.75 0.07 2.57
N GLY A 170 -23.55 0.44 3.84
CA GLY A 170 -24.57 1.18 4.58
C GLY A 170 -24.84 2.58 4.03
N LYS A 171 -23.92 3.13 3.21
CA LYS A 171 -23.96 4.51 2.71
C LYS A 171 -24.27 4.63 1.21
N ASN A 172 -24.11 3.57 0.42
CA ASN A 172 -24.26 3.63 -1.04
C ASN A 172 -25.15 2.50 -1.59
N GLU A 173 -26.03 2.80 -2.54
CA GLU A 173 -26.57 1.79 -3.47
C GLU A 173 -25.42 1.38 -4.41
N VAL A 174 -24.71 0.31 -4.05
CA VAL A 174 -23.55 -0.14 -4.81
C VAL A 174 -24.00 -0.81 -6.11
N PRO A 175 -23.50 -0.41 -7.28
CA PRO A 175 -23.84 -1.06 -8.54
C PRO A 175 -23.49 -2.55 -8.53
N ASP A 176 -24.35 -3.40 -9.10
CA ASP A 176 -24.15 -4.88 -9.17
C ASP A 176 -22.80 -5.29 -9.78
N THR A 177 -22.16 -4.40 -10.56
CA THR A 177 -20.80 -4.60 -11.10
C THR A 177 -19.72 -4.72 -10.03
N PHE A 178 -19.87 -4.02 -8.90
CA PHE A 178 -18.96 -4.16 -7.74
C PHE A 178 -19.17 -5.49 -7.01
N TRP A 179 -20.40 -6.01 -6.95
CA TRP A 179 -20.65 -7.37 -6.45
C TRP A 179 -19.97 -8.42 -7.33
N ASN A 180 -19.93 -8.21 -8.64
CA ASN A 180 -19.21 -9.09 -9.56
C ASN A 180 -17.68 -8.95 -9.45
N PHE A 181 -17.14 -7.75 -9.17
CA PHE A 181 -15.72 -7.58 -8.86
C PHE A 181 -15.35 -8.29 -7.57
N GLN A 182 -16.14 -8.14 -6.51
CA GLN A 182 -15.87 -8.77 -5.22
C GLN A 182 -16.12 -10.27 -5.24
N SER A 183 -17.18 -10.74 -5.92
CA SER A 183 -17.44 -12.16 -6.14
C SER A 183 -16.37 -12.77 -7.05
N ARG A 184 -15.80 -12.00 -7.98
CA ARG A 184 -14.61 -12.39 -8.73
C ARG A 184 -13.40 -12.40 -7.84
N THR A 185 -13.05 -11.39 -7.05
CA THR A 185 -11.91 -11.49 -6.11
C THR A 185 -12.13 -12.60 -5.07
N ALA A 186 -13.38 -12.89 -4.71
CA ALA A 186 -13.78 -13.99 -3.83
C ALA A 186 -13.88 -15.36 -4.55
N ALA A 187 -13.81 -15.41 -5.89
CA ALA A 187 -13.79 -16.62 -6.71
C ALA A 187 -12.49 -16.77 -7.54
N LEU A 188 -11.62 -15.74 -7.53
CA LEU A 188 -10.30 -15.66 -8.15
C LEU A 188 -9.21 -16.17 -7.22
N TRP A 189 -9.57 -16.73 -6.06
CA TRP A 189 -8.66 -17.48 -5.19
C TRP A 189 -8.04 -18.74 -5.84
N GLU A 190 -8.24 -18.98 -7.15
CA GLU A 190 -7.59 -20.05 -7.91
C GLU A 190 -6.99 -19.66 -9.28
N ILE A 191 -6.90 -18.37 -9.68
CA ILE A 191 -6.20 -18.03 -10.95
C ILE A 191 -5.22 -16.85 -10.78
N PRO A 192 -3.93 -17.01 -11.13
CA PRO A 192 -2.94 -15.94 -11.05
C PRO A 192 -3.24 -14.85 -12.07
N ILE A 193 -3.24 -13.59 -11.63
CA ILE A 193 -3.28 -12.43 -12.52
C ILE A 193 -1.90 -12.28 -13.17
N VAL A 194 -1.69 -13.00 -14.28
CA VAL A 194 -0.81 -12.54 -15.35
C VAL A 194 -1.73 -11.90 -16.38
N LEU A 195 -1.71 -10.57 -16.46
CA LEU A 195 -1.91 -9.73 -17.66
C LEU A 195 -2.17 -8.28 -17.25
N LEU A 196 -1.08 -7.53 -17.08
CA LEU A 196 -0.92 -6.18 -17.62
C LEU A 196 0.25 -6.20 -18.58
#